data_AF-A0A4P9VI48-F1
#
_entry.id   AF-A0A4P9VI48-F1
#
_cell.length_a   1.000
_cell.length_b   1.000
_cell.length_c   1.000
_cell.angle_alpha   90.00
_cell.angle_beta   90.00
_cell.angle_gamma   90.00
#
_symmetry.space_group_name_H-M   'P 1'
#
loop_
_entity.id
_entity.type
_entity.pdbx_description
1 polymer ?
#
loop_
_entity_poly.entity_id
_entity_poly.type
_entity_poly.pdbx_seq_one_letter_code
_entity_poly.pdbx_strand_id
1 'polypeptide(L)'
;MKTGTDALTGKTVTGIPYLKQRIQDALNTPLGSLVGHREYGSRLYEIIDRNVDPGFYMLVYIRLAEALSNPVNGLDDVELKEMQLTDVERLC
;
A
#
# COMPACT_ATOMS: atom_id res chain seq x y z
N MET A 1 11.15 -13.78 7.70
CA MET A 1 10.96 -12.31 7.67
C MET A 1 12.01 -11.70 6.77
N LYS A 2 11.60 -10.87 5.79
CA LYS A 2 12.55 -10.25 4.84
C LYS A 2 13.43 -9.20 5.55
N THR A 3 14.58 -8.92 4.94
CA THR A 3 15.55 -7.90 5.35
C THR A 3 15.84 -7.01 4.14
N GLY A 4 16.07 -5.72 4.40
CA GLY A 4 16.47 -4.77 3.37
C GLY A 4 17.13 -3.55 3.99
N THR A 5 17.03 -2.44 3.28
CA THR A 5 17.66 -1.17 3.66
C THR A 5 16.58 -0.13 3.88
N ASP A 6 16.67 0.57 5.00
CA ASP A 6 15.77 1.66 5.36
C ASP A 6 15.98 2.83 4.39
N ALA A 7 14.89 3.28 3.75
CA ALA A 7 14.95 4.28 2.69
C ALA A 7 15.43 5.66 3.16
N LEU A 8 15.29 5.98 4.46
CA LEU A 8 15.65 7.30 5.01
C LEU A 8 17.04 7.29 5.66
N THR A 9 17.39 6.21 6.35
CA THR A 9 18.60 6.12 7.17
C THR A 9 19.71 5.32 6.51
N GLY A 10 19.41 4.52 5.48
CA GLY A 10 20.36 3.62 4.82
C GLY A 10 20.82 2.44 5.67
N LYS A 11 20.27 2.25 6.88
CA LYS A 11 20.62 1.14 7.77
C LYS A 11 19.87 -0.13 7.38
N THR A 12 20.39 -1.28 7.78
CA THR A 12 19.68 -2.55 7.64
C THR A 12 18.39 -2.52 8.47
N VAL A 13 17.27 -2.87 7.85
CA VAL A 13 15.95 -2.98 8.47
C VAL A 13 15.39 -4.37 8.22
N THR A 14 14.75 -4.96 9.23
CA THR A 14 14.27 -6.34 9.18
C THR A 14 12.87 -6.45 9.75
N GLY A 15 12.15 -7.52 9.41
CA GLY A 15 10.88 -7.86 10.05
C GLY A 15 9.75 -6.84 9.80
N ILE A 16 8.98 -6.50 10.84
CA ILE A 16 7.79 -5.63 10.74
C ILE A 16 8.14 -4.23 10.22
N PRO A 17 9.20 -3.54 10.72
CA PRO A 17 9.61 -2.25 10.16
C PRO A 17 9.85 -2.31 8.64
N TYR A 18 10.51 -3.37 8.16
CA TYR A 18 10.75 -3.53 6.73
C TYR A 18 9.48 -3.86 5.95
N LEU A 19 8.57 -4.64 6.54
CA LEU A 19 7.24 -4.88 5.95
C LEU A 19 6.44 -3.58 5.78
N LYS A 20 6.45 -2.70 6.80
CA LYS A 20 5.78 -1.39 6.72
C LYS A 20 6.33 -0.56 5.57
N GLN A 21 7.66 -0.49 5.42
CA GLN A 21 8.30 0.20 4.30
C GLN A 21 7.85 -0.38 2.96
N ARG A 22 7.89 -1.71 2.79
CA ARG A 22 7.44 -2.36 1.54
C ARG A 22 5.98 -2.09 1.20
N ILE A 23 5.10 -2.08 2.20
CA ILE A 23 3.69 -1.70 2.01
C ILE A 23 3.60 -0.24 1.56
N GLN A 24 4.32 0.67 2.21
CA GLN A 24 4.34 2.08 1.81
C GLN A 24 4.87 2.26 0.38
N ASP A 25 5.94 1.56 0.00
CA ASP A 25 6.51 1.62 -1.34
C ASP A 25 5.48 1.16 -2.40
N ALA A 26 4.78 0.06 -2.15
CA ALA A 26 3.77 -0.48 -3.05
C ALA A 26 2.54 0.44 -3.17
N LEU A 27 2.07 1.00 -2.06
CA LEU A 27 0.89 1.86 -2.03
C LEU A 27 1.15 3.24 -2.65
N ASN A 28 2.33 3.83 -2.39
CA ASN A 28 2.65 5.19 -2.85
C ASN A 28 3.16 5.25 -4.29
N THR A 29 3.54 4.13 -4.89
CA THR A 29 3.99 4.10 -6.28
C THR A 29 2.78 3.97 -7.21
N PRO A 30 2.49 4.95 -8.09
CA PRO A 30 1.41 4.80 -9.06
C PRO A 30 1.69 3.64 -10.00
N LEU A 31 0.70 2.76 -10.20
CA LEU A 31 0.81 1.66 -11.17
C LEU A 31 1.20 2.19 -12.55
N GLY A 32 2.16 1.54 -13.19
CA GLY A 32 2.68 1.97 -14.49
C GLY A 32 3.73 3.09 -14.43
N SER A 33 4.02 3.69 -13.27
CA SER A 33 5.04 4.75 -13.17
C SER A 33 6.48 4.21 -13.16
N LEU A 34 6.70 3.01 -12.60
CA LEU A 34 8.03 2.43 -12.42
C LEU A 34 8.60 1.90 -13.74
N VAL A 35 9.73 2.46 -14.19
CA VAL A 35 10.39 2.07 -15.44
C VAL A 35 10.92 0.64 -15.32
N GLY A 36 10.62 -0.21 -16.32
CA GLY A 36 11.02 -1.62 -16.33
C GLY A 36 10.14 -2.55 -15.46
N HIS A 37 9.31 -2.00 -14.58
CA HIS A 37 8.41 -2.75 -13.69
C HIS A 37 7.03 -2.09 -13.62
N ARG A 38 6.37 -1.96 -14.78
CA ARG A 38 5.11 -1.20 -14.91
C ARG A 38 3.94 -1.82 -14.11
N GLU A 39 3.99 -3.12 -13.84
CA GLU A 39 2.98 -3.84 -13.04
C GLU A 39 3.14 -3.64 -11.52
N TYR A 40 4.19 -2.94 -11.08
CA TYR A 40 4.40 -2.60 -9.67
C TYR A 40 3.64 -1.33 -9.28
N GLY A 41 3.07 -1.33 -8.08
CA GLY A 41 2.45 -0.18 -7.44
C GLY A 41 0.97 -0.37 -7.12
N SER A 42 0.26 0.75 -7.02
CA SER A 42 -1.18 0.78 -6.71
C SER A 42 -1.94 1.78 -7.58
N ARG A 43 -3.26 1.62 -7.60
CA ARG A 43 -4.20 2.55 -8.23
C ARG A 43 -4.84 3.51 -7.21
N LEU A 44 -4.23 3.68 -6.03
CA LEU A 44 -4.76 4.59 -5.00
C LEU A 44 -4.83 6.04 -5.48
N TYR A 45 -3.94 6.44 -6.39
CA TYR A 45 -3.94 7.78 -6.98
C TYR A 45 -5.26 8.13 -7.69
N GLU A 46 -6.05 7.14 -8.15
CA GLU A 46 -7.36 7.36 -8.77
C GLU A 46 -8.45 7.79 -7.78
N ILE A 47 -8.18 7.63 -6.47
CA ILE A 47 -9.13 7.95 -5.39
C ILE A 47 -8.82 9.32 -4.76
N ILE A 48 -7.60 9.82 -4.91
CA ILE A 48 -7.18 11.11 -4.37
C ILE A 48 -8.13 12.22 -4.86
N ASP A 49 -8.44 13.17 -3.97
CA ASP A 49 -9.33 14.31 -4.20
C ASP A 49 -10.80 13.96 -4.55
N ARG A 50 -11.22 12.72 -4.35
CA ARG A 50 -12.64 12.37 -4.40
C ARG A 50 -13.35 12.74 -3.10
N ASN A 51 -14.62 13.12 -3.21
CA ASN A 51 -15.50 13.28 -2.06
C ASN A 51 -15.63 11.96 -1.28
N VAL A 52 -15.71 12.06 0.05
CA VAL A 52 -15.88 10.91 0.93
C VAL A 52 -17.36 10.55 1.01
N ASP A 53 -17.76 9.59 0.18
CA ASP A 53 -19.11 9.00 0.14
C ASP A 53 -19.04 7.47 0.38
N PRO A 54 -20.18 6.75 0.53
CA PRO A 54 -20.15 5.30 0.72
C PRO A 54 -19.38 4.53 -0.39
N GLY A 55 -19.40 5.03 -1.63
CA GLY A 55 -18.65 4.47 -2.75
C GLY A 55 -17.14 4.74 -2.65
N PHE A 56 -16.73 5.86 -2.05
CA PHE A 56 -15.32 6.14 -1.74
C PHE A 56 -14.72 5.05 -0.86
N TYR A 57 -15.38 4.67 0.25
CA TYR A 57 -14.87 3.63 1.15
C TYR A 57 -14.73 2.27 0.44
N MET A 58 -15.71 1.91 -0.38
CA MET A 58 -15.65 0.69 -1.18
C MET A 58 -14.47 0.71 -2.16
N LEU A 59 -14.22 1.84 -2.82
CA LEU A 59 -13.08 1.98 -3.72
C LEU A 59 -11.75 1.89 -2.98
N VAL A 60 -11.61 2.56 -1.83
CA VAL A 60 -10.40 2.45 -1.00
C VAL A 60 -10.12 0.99 -0.65
N TYR A 61 -11.14 0.25 -0.21
CA TYR A 61 -11.01 -1.18 0.07
C TYR A 61 -10.52 -1.96 -1.15
N ILE A 62 -11.17 -1.78 -2.30
CA ILE A 62 -10.80 -2.48 -3.54
C ILE A 62 -9.35 -2.17 -3.93
N ARG A 63 -8.94 -0.90 -3.93
CA ARG A 63 -7.58 -0.51 -4.37
C ARG A 63 -6.49 -0.99 -3.44
N LEU A 64 -6.74 -0.96 -2.13
CA LEU A 64 -5.79 -1.51 -1.17
C LEU A 64 -5.70 -3.03 -1.29
N ALA A 65 -6.83 -3.73 -1.45
CA ALA A 65 -6.86 -5.17 -1.64
C ALA A 65 -6.15 -5.60 -2.94
N GLU A 66 -6.40 -4.90 -4.05
CA GLU A 66 -5.71 -5.08 -5.34
C GLU A 66 -4.19 -4.94 -5.17
N ALA A 67 -3.74 -3.87 -4.52
CA ALA A 67 -2.32 -3.60 -4.33
C ALA A 67 -1.65 -4.63 -3.42
N LEU A 68 -2.29 -5.01 -2.31
CA LEU A 68 -1.71 -5.99 -1.37
C LEU A 68 -1.70 -7.41 -1.94
N SER A 69 -2.67 -7.76 -2.79
CA SER A 69 -2.77 -9.08 -3.41
C SER A 69 -1.95 -9.23 -4.70
N ASN A 70 -1.39 -8.13 -5.22
CA ASN A 70 -0.57 -8.17 -6.43
C ASN A 70 0.80 -8.82 -6.13
N PRO A 71 1.12 -9.98 -6.73
CA PRO A 71 2.39 -10.67 -6.47
C PRO A 71 3.61 -9.84 -6.93
N VAL A 72 3.45 -8.93 -7.89
CA VAL A 72 4.53 -8.05 -8.36
C VAL A 72 4.96 -7.04 -7.30
N ASN A 73 4.06 -6.67 -6.37
CA ASN A 73 4.40 -5.81 -5.24
C ASN A 73 5.29 -6.52 -4.19
N GLY A 74 5.56 -7.80 -4.40
CA GLY A 74 6.51 -8.57 -3.62
C GLY A 74 6.09 -8.75 -2.17
N LEU A 75 4.78 -8.65 -1.85
CA LEU A 75 4.14 -8.85 -0.54
C LEU A 75 3.61 -10.29 -0.35
N ASP A 76 4.23 -11.25 -1.02
CA ASP A 76 3.92 -12.69 -1.01
C ASP A 76 4.12 -13.40 0.35
N ASP A 77 4.76 -12.72 1.31
CA ASP A 77 5.00 -13.21 2.68
C ASP A 77 3.90 -12.83 3.68
N VAL A 78 2.83 -12.16 3.22
CA VAL A 78 1.70 -11.74 4.06
C VAL A 78 0.36 -11.97 3.36
N GLU A 79 -0.69 -12.16 4.15
CA GLU A 79 -2.06 -12.31 3.67
C GLU A 79 -2.95 -11.26 4.34
N LEU A 80 -3.74 -10.56 3.53
CA LEU A 80 -4.74 -9.62 4.03
C LEU A 80 -5.90 -10.40 4.67
N LYS A 81 -6.07 -10.24 5.98
CA LYS A 81 -7.18 -10.88 6.72
C LYS A 81 -8.38 -9.96 6.90
N GLU A 82 -8.12 -8.72 7.30
CA GLU A 82 -9.14 -7.75 7.65
C GLU A 82 -8.64 -6.33 7.30
N MET A 83 -9.58 -5.47 6.92
CA MET A 83 -9.35 -4.05 6.71
C MET A 83 -10.48 -3.27 7.37
N GLN A 84 -10.12 -2.37 8.27
CA GLN A 84 -11.05 -1.46 8.93
C GLN A 84 -10.77 -0.05 8.46
N LEU A 85 -11.82 0.64 8.02
CA LEU A 85 -11.77 2.04 7.61
C LEU A 85 -12.35 2.89 8.73
N THR A 86 -11.51 3.73 9.32
CA THR A 86 -11.90 4.63 10.39
C THR A 86 -11.79 6.07 9.90
N ASP A 87 -12.89 6.80 10.00
CA ASP A 87 -12.90 8.23 9.71
C ASP A 87 -12.26 9.00 10.88
N VAL A 88 -11.15 9.69 10.62
CA VAL A 88 -10.38 10.40 11.65
C VAL A 88 -11.10 11.67 12.09
N GLU A 89 -11.99 12.25 11.28
CA GLU A 89 -12.74 13.45 11.64
C GLU A 89 -13.91 13.19 12.60
N ARG A 90 -14.34 11.92 12.75
CA ARG A 90 -15.38 11.52 13.72
C ARG A 90 -14.82 11.07 15.08
N LEU A 91 -13.52 11.19 15.29
CA LEU A 91 -12.81 10.83 16.53
C LEU A 91 -12.61 12.01 17.50
N CYS A 92 -13.12 13.20 17.18
CA CYS A 92 -13.14 14.38 18.05
C CYS A 92 -14.56 14.74 18.49
#